data_AF-A0A7S4NHD4-F1
#
_entry.id   AF-A0A7S4NHD4-F1
#
_cell.length_a   1.000
_cell.length_b   1.000
_cell.length_c   1.000
_cell.angle_alpha   90.00
_cell.angle_beta   90.00
_cell.angle_gamma   90.00
#
_symmetry.space_group_name_H-M   'P 1'
#
loop_
_entity.id
_entity.type
_entity.pdbx_description
1 polymer ?
#
loop_
_entity_poly.entity_id
_entity_poly.type
_entity_poly.pdbx_seq_one_letter_code
_entity_poly.pdbx_strand_id
1 'polypeptide(L)'
;SVMKGYLKMPLLVGGTLSSWVEHVKPSDQHKHRVLMQVLQGLEHLHRNRIIHCDIKPGNILMTCKDERAEPQIADFDVSREQEDRARELAATVTATLAMGTLSYMAPELLDPSTSKKQLSHKCDMYSYGLVMLEVLTEVWTSGSRRENITAMVVRLQEEAKDLVSRLIDSNPSMRPSSV
;
A
#
# COMPACT_ATOMS: atom_id res chain seq x y z
N SER A 1 34.56 -2.72 9.87
CA SER A 1 33.90 -3.99 9.51
C SER A 1 32.42 -3.73 9.43
N VAL A 2 31.79 -3.85 8.25
CA VAL A 2 30.34 -3.63 8.10
C VAL A 2 29.64 -4.95 8.44
N MET A 3 28.86 -4.96 9.52
CA MET A 3 28.09 -6.14 9.91
C MET A 3 26.98 -6.36 8.88
N LYS A 4 26.91 -7.56 8.28
CA LYS A 4 25.79 -7.95 7.42
C LYS A 4 24.79 -8.74 8.26
N GLY A 5 23.59 -8.20 8.44
CA GLY A 5 22.44 -8.93 8.97
C GLY A 5 21.79 -9.76 7.86
N TYR A 6 21.22 -10.90 8.21
CA TYR A 6 20.44 -11.75 7.30
C TYR A 6 19.10 -12.09 7.95
N LEU A 7 18.01 -11.91 7.22
CA LEU A 7 16.68 -12.34 7.62
C LEU A 7 16.33 -13.63 6.86
N LYS A 8 15.94 -14.69 7.58
CA LYS A 8 15.43 -15.93 6.97
C LYS A 8 13.90 -15.91 7.04
N MET A 9 13.28 -15.83 5.87
CA MET A 9 11.82 -15.84 5.73
C MET A 9 11.37 -16.93 4.74
N PRO A 10 10.13 -17.43 4.85
CA PRO A 10 9.57 -18.32 3.84
C PRO A 10 9.56 -17.66 2.45
N LEU A 11 9.92 -18.43 1.41
CA LEU A 11 9.78 -17.96 0.03
C LEU A 11 8.31 -18.06 -0.38
N LEU A 12 7.71 -16.92 -0.70
CA LEU A 12 6.35 -16.84 -1.24
C LEU A 12 6.41 -16.91 -2.77
N VAL A 13 6.14 -18.11 -3.31
CA VAL A 13 6.36 -18.43 -4.73
C VAL A 13 5.37 -17.73 -5.68
N GLY A 14 4.29 -17.15 -5.15
CA GLY A 14 3.33 -16.37 -5.92
C GLY A 14 3.86 -15.03 -6.43
N GLY A 15 5.03 -14.59 -5.94
CA GLY A 15 5.59 -13.30 -6.32
C GLY A 15 4.84 -12.14 -5.66
N THR A 16 4.88 -10.96 -6.27
CA THR A 16 4.18 -9.77 -5.80
C THR A 16 2.72 -9.76 -6.24
N LEU A 17 1.89 -8.95 -5.60
CA LEU A 17 0.50 -8.74 -5.99
C LEU A 17 0.40 -8.24 -7.43
N SER A 18 1.32 -7.36 -7.85
CA SER A 18 1.36 -6.88 -9.25
C SER A 18 1.63 -8.00 -10.23
N SER A 19 2.62 -8.85 -9.97
CA SER A 19 2.92 -10.01 -10.80
C SER A 19 1.76 -11.00 -10.82
N TRP A 20 1.11 -11.23 -9.68
CA TRP A 20 -0.02 -12.14 -9.59
C TRP A 20 -1.23 -11.65 -10.40
N VAL A 21 -1.61 -10.37 -10.31
CA VAL A 21 -2.69 -9.81 -11.14
C VAL A 21 -2.37 -9.96 -12.63
N GLU A 22 -1.14 -9.64 -13.04
CA GLU A 22 -0.71 -9.70 -14.44
C GLU A 22 -0.72 -11.11 -15.03
N HIS A 23 -0.21 -12.09 -14.27
CA HIS A 23 0.04 -13.44 -14.78
C HIS A 23 -1.10 -14.41 -14.50
N VAL A 24 -1.77 -14.31 -13.36
CA VAL A 24 -2.88 -15.20 -12.97
C VAL A 24 -4.19 -14.72 -13.59
N LYS A 25 -4.36 -13.41 -13.79
CA LYS A 25 -5.61 -12.79 -14.27
C LYS A 25 -6.82 -13.24 -13.45
N PRO A 26 -6.79 -12.99 -12.13
CA PRO A 26 -7.81 -13.47 -11.20
C PRO A 26 -9.18 -12.88 -11.50
N SER A 27 -10.23 -13.65 -11.17
CA SER A 27 -11.60 -13.15 -11.19
C SER A 27 -11.81 -12.01 -10.19
N ASP A 28 -12.86 -11.21 -10.39
CA ASP A 28 -13.23 -10.12 -9.48
C ASP A 28 -13.45 -10.61 -8.05
N GLN A 29 -14.04 -11.79 -7.89
CA GLN A 29 -14.22 -12.41 -6.58
C GLN A 29 -12.90 -12.64 -5.85
N HIS A 30 -11.87 -13.13 -6.56
CA HIS A 30 -10.55 -13.35 -5.97
C HIS A 30 -9.81 -12.04 -5.71
N LYS A 31 -9.95 -11.04 -6.60
CA LYS A 31 -9.42 -9.68 -6.36
C LYS A 31 -9.99 -9.08 -5.07
N HIS A 32 -11.31 -9.14 -4.89
CA HIS A 32 -11.96 -8.65 -3.67
C HIS A 32 -11.51 -9.42 -2.42
N ARG A 33 -11.39 -10.76 -2.49
CA ARG A 33 -10.89 -11.57 -1.38
C ARG A 33 -9.48 -11.16 -0.95
N VAL A 34 -8.57 -10.98 -1.91
CA VAL A 34 -7.19 -10.57 -1.67
C VAL A 34 -7.15 -9.17 -1.05
N LEU A 35 -7.89 -8.20 -1.60
CA LEU A 35 -7.95 -6.84 -1.05
C LEU A 35 -8.46 -6.82 0.40
N MET A 36 -9.49 -7.61 0.70
CA MET A 36 -9.98 -7.77 2.07
C MET A 36 -8.94 -8.36 3.02
N GLN A 37 -8.17 -9.37 2.58
CA GLN A 37 -7.09 -9.96 3.39
C GLN A 37 -5.93 -8.97 3.62
N VAL A 38 -5.59 -8.14 2.63
CA VAL A 38 -4.62 -7.05 2.81
C VAL A 38 -5.12 -6.06 3.87
N LEU A 39 -6.40 -5.65 3.80
CA LEU A 39 -6.98 -4.75 4.79
C LEU A 39 -6.98 -5.35 6.21
N GLN A 40 -7.25 -6.65 6.34
CA GLN A 40 -7.14 -7.36 7.62
C GLN A 40 -5.69 -7.37 8.16
N GLY A 41 -4.71 -7.53 7.28
CA GLY A 41 -3.30 -7.38 7.63
C GLY A 41 -2.97 -5.97 8.14
N LEU A 42 -3.46 -4.94 7.46
CA LEU A 42 -3.29 -3.54 7.89
C LEU A 42 -3.98 -3.26 9.23
N GLU A 43 -5.22 -3.74 9.41
CA GLU A 43 -5.92 -3.65 10.69
C GLU A 43 -5.08 -4.26 11.82
N HIS A 44 -4.49 -5.44 11.59
CA HIS A 44 -3.62 -6.09 12.57
C HIS A 44 -2.40 -5.22 12.91
N LEU A 45 -1.70 -4.66 11.91
CA LEU A 45 -0.55 -3.78 12.15
C LEU A 45 -0.97 -2.55 12.96
N HIS A 46 -2.04 -1.87 12.54
CA HIS A 46 -2.52 -0.65 13.17
C HIS A 46 -3.01 -0.87 14.60
N ARG A 47 -3.66 -2.00 14.90
CA ARG A 47 -4.01 -2.38 16.30
C ARG A 47 -2.78 -2.56 17.18
N ASN A 48 -1.67 -3.02 16.60
CA ASN A 48 -0.38 -3.15 17.28
C ASN A 48 0.46 -1.86 17.22
N ARG A 49 -0.14 -0.72 16.85
CA ARG A 49 0.53 0.59 16.73
C ARG A 49 1.69 0.62 15.74
N ILE A 50 1.73 -0.32 14.80
CA ILE A 50 2.69 -0.37 13.70
C ILE A 50 2.03 0.28 12.50
N ILE A 51 2.70 1.26 11.90
CA ILE A 51 2.29 1.79 10.60
C ILE A 51 3.39 1.53 9.57
N HIS A 52 3.02 0.96 8.44
CA HIS A 52 3.92 0.40 7.44
C HIS A 52 4.62 1.48 6.60
N CYS A 53 3.92 2.54 6.19
CA CYS A 53 4.44 3.67 5.41
C CYS A 53 4.89 3.39 3.95
N ASP A 54 4.80 2.14 3.46
CA ASP A 54 5.20 1.78 2.09
C ASP A 54 4.34 0.62 1.57
N ILE A 55 3.02 0.78 1.73
CA ILE A 55 2.05 -0.14 1.16
C ILE A 55 1.99 0.09 -0.34
N LYS A 56 2.33 -0.95 -1.10
CA LYS A 56 2.27 -0.97 -2.57
C LYS A 56 2.17 -2.41 -3.06
N PRO A 57 1.77 -2.68 -4.31
CA PRO A 57 1.65 -4.03 -4.82
C PRO A 57 2.95 -4.83 -4.76
N GLY A 58 4.10 -4.16 -4.85
CA GLY A 58 5.43 -4.79 -4.73
C GLY A 58 5.75 -5.32 -3.32
N ASN A 59 5.11 -4.75 -2.29
CA ASN A 59 5.32 -5.13 -0.89
C ASN A 59 4.19 -6.04 -0.37
N ILE A 60 3.31 -6.48 -1.25
CA ILE A 60 2.28 -7.49 -0.95
C ILE A 60 2.66 -8.74 -1.72
N LEU A 61 3.06 -9.78 -1.00
CA LEU A 61 3.52 -11.04 -1.57
C LEU A 61 2.40 -12.08 -1.57
N MET A 62 2.41 -12.96 -2.57
CA MET A 62 1.36 -13.96 -2.78
C MET A 62 1.90 -15.36 -2.48
N THR A 63 1.11 -16.17 -1.76
CA THR A 63 1.54 -17.52 -1.35
C THR A 63 1.72 -18.49 -2.53
N CYS A 64 0.92 -18.39 -3.59
CA CYS A 64 1.03 -19.22 -4.79
C CYS A 64 0.67 -18.45 -6.08
N LYS A 65 0.84 -19.12 -7.24
CA LYS A 65 0.58 -18.56 -8.58
C LYS A 65 -0.78 -18.98 -9.15
N ASP A 66 -1.79 -19.03 -8.31
CA ASP A 66 -3.16 -19.32 -8.71
C ASP A 66 -4.16 -18.55 -7.84
N GLU A 67 -5.45 -18.71 -8.10
CA GLU A 67 -6.50 -17.97 -7.42
C GLU A 67 -6.67 -18.33 -5.93
N ARG A 68 -6.04 -19.41 -5.44
CA ARG A 68 -6.02 -19.78 -4.02
C ARG A 68 -5.00 -18.97 -3.23
N ALA A 69 -4.20 -18.14 -3.90
CA ALA A 69 -3.17 -17.34 -3.24
C ALA A 69 -3.77 -16.45 -2.14
N GLU A 70 -2.99 -16.28 -1.09
CA GLU A 70 -3.26 -15.38 0.02
C GLU A 70 -2.17 -14.30 0.06
N PRO A 71 -2.52 -13.04 0.33
CA PRO A 71 -1.55 -11.96 0.41
C PRO A 71 -0.86 -11.95 1.78
N GLN A 72 0.41 -11.55 1.78
CA GLN A 72 1.18 -11.23 2.97
C GLN A 72 1.88 -9.88 2.77
N ILE A 73 1.70 -8.98 3.73
CA ILE A 73 2.38 -7.69 3.75
C ILE A 73 3.84 -7.93 4.14
N ALA A 74 4.77 -7.38 3.38
CA ALA A 74 6.21 -7.55 3.52
C ALA A 74 6.93 -6.20 3.43
N ASP A 75 8.24 -6.20 3.70
CA ASP A 75 9.11 -5.02 3.63
C ASP A 75 8.76 -3.92 4.66
N PHE A 76 9.13 -4.20 5.90
CA PHE A 76 8.93 -3.32 7.05
C PHE A 76 10.07 -2.31 7.24
N ASP A 77 10.94 -2.13 6.24
CA ASP A 77 12.16 -1.30 6.36
C ASP A 77 11.86 0.18 6.66
N VAL A 78 10.65 0.63 6.31
CA VAL A 78 10.14 1.98 6.62
C VAL A 78 9.04 2.00 7.68
N SER A 79 8.68 0.83 8.24
CA SER A 79 7.65 0.72 9.25
C SER A 79 8.08 1.42 10.54
N ARG A 80 7.10 1.95 11.28
CA ARG A 80 7.33 2.73 12.50
C ARG A 80 6.27 2.44 13.54
N GLU A 81 6.68 2.41 14.80
CA GLU A 81 5.76 2.52 15.93
C GLU A 81 5.16 3.93 15.98
N GLN A 82 3.89 4.05 16.37
CA GLN A 82 3.17 5.32 16.42
C GLN A 82 3.88 6.37 17.28
N GLU A 83 4.65 5.95 18.28
CA GLU A 83 5.36 6.82 19.23
C GLU A 83 6.66 7.44 18.63
N ASP A 84 7.27 6.81 17.61
CA ASP A 84 8.58 7.21 17.03
C ASP A 84 8.49 7.95 15.67
N ARG A 85 7.30 8.43 15.30
CA ARG A 85 7.05 8.96 13.95
C ARG A 85 7.59 10.37 13.70
N ALA A 86 8.07 10.56 12.45
CA ALA A 86 8.34 11.80 11.70
C ALA A 86 9.70 12.52 11.80
N ARG A 87 10.68 12.11 12.63
CA ARG A 87 12.05 12.67 12.47
C ARG A 87 12.82 12.01 11.33
N GLU A 88 12.65 10.71 11.14
CA GLU A 88 13.49 9.95 10.21
C GLU A 88 12.91 9.80 8.81
N LEU A 89 11.58 9.73 8.63
CA LEU A 89 11.02 9.60 7.27
C LEU A 89 11.42 10.78 6.36
N ALA A 90 11.43 12.01 6.87
CA ALA A 90 11.91 13.19 6.15
C ALA A 90 13.44 13.17 5.89
N ALA A 91 14.22 12.47 6.72
CA ALA A 91 15.68 12.30 6.54
C ALA A 91 16.00 11.17 5.54
N THR A 92 15.20 10.10 5.52
CA THR A 92 15.35 8.94 4.62
C THR A 92 14.83 9.21 3.20
N VAL A 93 14.00 10.26 3.00
CA VAL A 93 13.59 10.75 1.67
C VAL A 93 14.74 11.40 0.88
N THR A 94 15.99 11.23 1.31
CA THR A 94 17.18 11.60 0.53
C THR A 94 17.38 10.68 -0.69
N ALA A 95 17.11 11.25 -1.88
CA ALA A 95 17.63 10.94 -3.22
C ALA A 95 17.51 9.50 -3.78
N THR A 96 17.08 8.51 -3.01
CA THR A 96 17.16 7.08 -3.40
C THR A 96 15.81 6.36 -3.42
N LEU A 97 14.71 7.05 -3.05
CA LEU A 97 13.36 6.53 -3.26
C LEU A 97 13.10 6.49 -4.77
N ALA A 98 13.18 5.29 -5.34
CA ALA A 98 12.78 5.03 -6.72
C ALA A 98 11.39 5.65 -6.95
N MET A 99 11.19 6.31 -8.08
CA MET A 99 9.93 6.99 -8.44
C MET A 99 8.67 6.12 -8.22
N GLY A 100 8.80 4.79 -8.20
CA GLY A 100 7.72 3.85 -7.89
C GLY A 100 7.16 3.95 -6.47
N THR A 101 7.98 4.13 -5.42
CA THR A 101 7.49 4.21 -4.04
C THR A 101 6.71 5.51 -3.79
N LEU A 102 7.19 6.63 -4.35
CA LEU A 102 6.55 7.94 -4.19
C LEU A 102 5.13 7.98 -4.77
N SER A 103 4.81 7.12 -5.74
CA SER A 103 3.48 7.06 -6.35
C SER A 103 2.39 6.56 -5.42
N TYR A 104 2.73 5.81 -4.36
CA TYR A 104 1.78 5.29 -3.38
C TYR A 104 1.70 6.15 -2.11
N MET A 105 2.62 7.08 -1.94
CA MET A 105 2.78 7.84 -0.71
C MET A 105 1.65 8.85 -0.52
N ALA A 106 1.09 8.87 0.69
CA ALA A 106 0.05 9.83 1.05
C ALA A 106 0.57 11.28 0.99
N PRO A 107 -0.24 12.26 0.56
CA PRO A 107 0.20 13.65 0.37
C PRO A 107 0.86 14.26 1.61
N GLU A 108 0.35 13.96 2.80
CA GLU A 108 0.86 14.48 4.06
C GLU A 108 2.27 13.97 4.41
N LEU A 109 2.71 12.85 3.85
CA LEU A 109 4.07 12.34 4.02
C LEU A 109 5.09 13.05 3.11
N LEU A 110 4.60 13.68 2.03
CA LEU A 110 5.40 14.45 1.08
C LEU A 110 5.50 15.93 1.46
N ASP A 111 4.56 16.42 2.28
CA ASP A 111 4.53 17.81 2.71
C ASP A 111 5.50 18.05 3.88
N PRO A 112 6.58 18.84 3.68
CA PRO A 112 7.56 19.13 4.72
C PRO A 112 7.00 19.97 5.88
N SER A 113 5.84 20.60 5.71
CA SER A 113 5.15 21.37 6.76
C SER A 113 4.30 20.49 7.69
N THR A 114 4.03 19.24 7.30
CA THR A 114 3.25 18.30 8.12
C THR A 114 3.99 17.99 9.41
N SER A 115 3.38 18.36 10.53
CA SER A 115 3.97 18.11 11.85
C SER A 115 3.83 16.64 12.25
N LYS A 116 4.75 16.17 13.09
CA LYS A 116 4.83 14.77 13.55
C LYS A 116 3.54 14.21 14.15
N LYS A 117 2.75 15.09 14.78
CA LYS A 117 1.49 14.74 15.45
C LYS A 117 0.34 14.49 14.47
N GLN A 118 0.52 14.82 13.19
CA GLN A 118 -0.51 14.67 12.16
C GLN A 118 -0.39 13.35 11.39
N LEU A 119 0.73 12.63 11.52
CA LEU A 119 0.89 11.32 10.89
C LEU A 119 0.15 10.24 11.67
N SER A 120 -0.70 9.49 10.98
CA SER A 120 -1.48 8.38 11.53
C SER A 120 -1.47 7.20 10.55
N HIS A 121 -2.10 6.10 10.93
CA HIS A 121 -2.32 4.95 10.04
C HIS A 121 -3.12 5.30 8.78
N LYS A 122 -3.73 6.50 8.72
CA LYS A 122 -4.40 7.02 7.53
C LYS A 122 -3.51 7.16 6.30
N CYS A 123 -2.18 7.22 6.46
CA CYS A 123 -1.26 7.19 5.31
C CYS A 123 -1.23 5.82 4.62
N ASP A 124 -1.31 4.74 5.40
CA ASP A 124 -1.40 3.38 4.87
C ASP A 124 -2.76 3.16 4.21
N MET A 125 -3.82 3.77 4.75
CA MET A 125 -5.16 3.72 4.15
C MET A 125 -5.22 4.41 2.77
N TYR A 126 -4.49 5.51 2.59
CA TYR A 126 -4.34 6.15 1.28
C TYR A 126 -3.63 5.23 0.29
N SER A 127 -2.50 4.68 0.72
CA SER A 127 -1.70 3.76 -0.08
C SER A 127 -2.49 2.50 -0.47
N TYR A 128 -3.27 1.95 0.47
CA TYR A 128 -4.21 0.86 0.23
C TYR A 128 -5.32 1.23 -0.77
N GLY A 129 -5.85 2.46 -0.72
CA GLY A 129 -6.80 2.97 -1.70
C GLY A 129 -6.24 2.95 -3.12
N LEU A 130 -4.97 3.32 -3.30
CA LEU A 130 -4.29 3.21 -4.58
C LEU A 130 -4.08 1.77 -5.03
N VAL A 131 -3.67 0.86 -4.12
CA VAL A 131 -3.59 -0.58 -4.41
C VAL A 131 -4.94 -1.13 -4.86
N MET A 132 -6.02 -0.79 -4.16
CA MET A 132 -7.39 -1.20 -4.51
C MET A 132 -7.78 -0.68 -5.90
N LEU A 133 -7.49 0.59 -6.18
CA LEU A 133 -7.76 1.20 -7.48
C LEU A 133 -7.02 0.45 -8.62
N GLU A 134 -5.74 0.16 -8.45
CA GLU A 134 -4.94 -0.54 -9.45
C GLU A 134 -5.39 -1.98 -9.68
N VAL A 135 -5.67 -2.72 -8.61
CA VAL A 135 -6.12 -4.11 -8.69
C VAL A 135 -7.48 -4.20 -9.38
N LEU A 136 -8.43 -3.32 -9.04
CA LEU A 136 -9.79 -3.37 -9.59
C LEU A 136 -9.87 -2.85 -11.03
N THR A 137 -9.01 -1.92 -11.42
CA THR A 137 -8.96 -1.40 -12.80
C THR A 137 -7.98 -2.15 -13.69
N GLU A 138 -7.10 -2.97 -13.11
CA GLU A 138 -5.98 -3.65 -13.78
C GLU A 138 -5.04 -2.65 -14.49
N VAL A 139 -4.97 -1.42 -13.98
CA VAL A 139 -4.14 -0.34 -14.50
C VAL A 139 -3.24 0.16 -13.37
N TRP A 140 -1.94 0.22 -13.63
CA TRP A 140 -0.95 0.62 -12.63
C TRP A 140 -0.70 2.14 -12.68
N THR A 141 -0.82 2.80 -11.53
CA THR A 141 -0.50 4.22 -11.30
C THR A 141 1.00 4.47 -11.24
N SER A 142 1.81 3.43 -11.02
CA SER A 142 3.27 3.48 -11.09
C SER A 142 3.78 2.96 -12.45
N GLY A 143 4.74 3.66 -13.06
CA GLY A 143 5.33 3.28 -14.35
C GLY A 143 5.31 4.40 -15.40
N SER A 144 5.70 4.06 -16.64
CA SER A 144 5.84 5.02 -17.75
C SER A 144 4.51 5.50 -18.33
N ARG A 145 3.39 4.83 -18.03
CA ARG A 145 2.02 5.21 -18.41
C ARG A 145 1.20 5.52 -17.15
N ARG A 146 1.54 6.60 -16.47
CA ARG A 146 0.79 7.12 -15.32
C ARG A 146 -0.60 7.56 -15.80
N GLU A 147 -1.62 6.72 -15.58
CA GLU A 147 -3.00 7.12 -15.87
C GLU A 147 -3.51 8.11 -14.81
N ASN A 148 -4.46 8.93 -15.22
CA ASN A 148 -5.09 9.89 -14.33
C ASN A 148 -5.99 9.14 -13.31
N ILE A 149 -5.72 9.32 -12.02
CA ILE A 149 -6.47 8.67 -10.92
C ILE A 149 -7.98 8.89 -11.06
N THR A 150 -8.42 10.10 -11.40
CA THR A 150 -9.84 10.40 -11.61
C THR A 150 -10.44 9.56 -12.73
N ALA A 151 -9.72 9.38 -13.84
CA ALA A 151 -10.17 8.54 -14.94
C ALA A 151 -10.27 7.06 -14.54
N MET A 152 -9.35 6.56 -13.70
CA MET A 152 -9.40 5.20 -13.18
C MET A 152 -10.60 5.00 -12.24
N VAL A 153 -10.87 5.95 -11.33
CA VAL A 153 -12.00 5.88 -10.40
C VAL A 153 -13.33 5.79 -11.16
N VAL A 154 -13.48 6.50 -12.27
CA VAL A 154 -14.70 6.44 -13.11
C VAL A 154 -14.98 5.02 -13.65
N ARG A 155 -13.95 4.18 -13.84
CA ARG A 155 -14.08 2.80 -14.35
C ARG A 155 -14.54 1.79 -13.29
N LEU A 156 -14.49 2.15 -12.00
CA LEU A 156 -14.90 1.25 -10.92
C LEU A 156 -16.42 1.02 -10.94
N GLN A 157 -16.87 -0.05 -10.28
CA GLN A 157 -18.28 -0.23 -9.92
C GLN A 157 -18.69 0.83 -8.89
N GLU A 158 -19.96 1.25 -8.89
CA GLU A 158 -20.46 2.34 -8.03
C GLU A 158 -20.16 2.10 -6.53
N GLU A 159 -20.29 0.86 -6.08
CA GLU A 159 -20.04 0.46 -4.69
C GLU A 159 -18.57 0.65 -4.28
N ALA A 160 -17.65 0.50 -5.23
CA ALA A 160 -16.21 0.70 -5.00
C ALA A 160 -15.77 2.16 -5.18
N LYS A 161 -16.50 2.95 -5.98
CA LYS A 161 -16.16 4.36 -6.26
C LYS A 161 -16.09 5.21 -5.00
N ASP A 162 -17.14 5.17 -4.18
CA ASP A 162 -17.22 5.97 -2.96
C ASP A 162 -16.10 5.59 -1.97
N LEU A 163 -15.90 4.28 -1.76
CA LEU A 163 -14.87 3.79 -0.85
C LEU A 163 -13.47 4.19 -1.31
N VAL A 164 -13.13 3.96 -2.58
CA VAL A 164 -11.81 4.31 -3.12
C VAL A 164 -11.59 5.82 -3.07
N SER A 165 -12.60 6.62 -3.44
CA SER A 165 -12.51 8.08 -3.38
C SER A 165 -12.23 8.60 -1.97
N ARG A 166 -12.91 8.04 -0.96
CA ARG A 166 -12.64 8.39 0.45
C ARG A 166 -11.28 7.91 0.92
N LEU A 167 -10.82 6.72 0.51
CA LEU A 167 -9.49 6.21 0.88
C LEU A 167 -8.36 7.11 0.35
N ILE A 168 -8.48 7.59 -0.90
CA ILE A 168 -7.46 8.41 -1.56
C ILE A 168 -7.68 9.93 -1.38
N ASP A 169 -8.52 10.32 -0.42
CA ASP A 169 -8.76 11.74 -0.12
C ASP A 169 -7.46 12.42 0.33
N SER A 170 -7.23 13.66 -0.09
CA SER A 170 -6.04 14.41 0.31
C SER A 170 -6.06 14.74 1.81
N ASN A 171 -7.23 14.85 2.43
CA ASN A 171 -7.40 15.07 3.86
C ASN A 171 -7.50 13.73 4.62
N PRO A 172 -6.51 13.40 5.49
CA PRO A 172 -6.50 12.15 6.26
C PRO A 172 -7.73 11.93 7.16
N SER A 173 -8.44 13.00 7.58
CA SER A 173 -9.63 12.87 8.42
C SER A 173 -10.82 12.26 7.67
N MET A 174 -10.89 12.46 6.35
CA MET A 174 -11.97 11.95 5.50
C MET A 174 -11.83 10.47 5.16
N ARG A 175 -10.60 9.94 5.29
CA ARG A 175 -10.29 8.54 4.97
C ARG A 175 -10.92 7.59 6.00
N PRO A 176 -11.40 6.41 5.60
CA PRO A 176 -11.71 5.34 6.53
C PRO A 176 -10.50 4.96 7.40
N SER A 177 -10.77 4.40 8.57
CA SER A 177 -9.76 3.75 9.42
C SER A 177 -9.86 2.24 9.22
N SER A 178 -8.73 1.53 9.32
CA SER A 178 -8.77 0.06 9.41
C SER A 178 -9.10 -0.42 10.83
N VAL A 179 -9.03 0.46 11.84
CA VAL A 179 -9.30 0.18 13.27
C VAL A 179 -10.44 1.02 13.79
#